data_AF-A0A949X351-F1
#
_entry.id   AF-A0A949X351-F1
#
_cell.length_a   1.000
_cell.length_b   1.000
_cell.length_c   1.000
_cell.angle_alpha   90.00
_cell.angle_beta   90.00
_cell.angle_gamma   90.00
#
_symmetry.space_group_name_H-M   'P 1'
#
loop_
_entity.id
_entity.type
_entity.pdbx_description
1 polymer ?
#
loop_
_entity_poly.entity_id
_entity_poly.type
_entity_poly.pdbx_seq_one_letter_code
_entity_poly.pdbx_strand_id
1 'polypeptide(L)'
;MNDAEIRDQAAGSTLAANPLVGVRERDIAAAARMLAEQIARHPLLAARHSLALLGELAAVVTGRSSLAPDPKDRRFADPAWRESFGYRALSQGYLAWAQALNRFVDEVRLDGRDTERARFVVSLLVDALAPTN
;
A
#
# COMPACT_ATOMS: atom_id res chain seq x y z
N MET A 1 13.63 -31.99 -30.59
CA MET A 1 13.14 -31.06 -29.56
C MET A 1 14.32 -30.85 -28.63
N ASN A 2 15.01 -29.72 -28.77
CA ASN A 2 16.37 -29.54 -28.23
C ASN A 2 16.34 -28.77 -26.90
N ASP A 3 17.19 -29.18 -25.95
CA ASP A 3 17.29 -28.63 -24.59
C ASP A 3 17.61 -27.12 -24.52
N ALA A 4 18.03 -26.52 -25.64
CA ALA A 4 18.29 -25.09 -25.76
C ALA A 4 17.01 -24.22 -25.75
N GLU A 5 15.88 -24.73 -26.27
CA GLU A 5 14.59 -24.01 -26.28
C GLU A 5 13.93 -23.97 -24.89
N ILE A 6 14.09 -25.04 -24.10
CA ILE A 6 13.54 -25.14 -22.74
C ILE A 6 14.20 -24.11 -21.81
N ARG A 7 15.49 -23.81 -22.03
CA ARG A 7 16.27 -22.89 -21.18
C ARG A 7 15.97 -21.41 -21.45
N ASP A 8 15.60 -21.06 -22.69
CA ASP A 8 15.23 -19.69 -23.07
C ASP A 8 13.80 -19.34 -22.62
N GLN A 9 12.88 -20.31 -22.68
CA GLN A 9 11.51 -20.16 -22.21
C GLN A 9 11.40 -20.07 -20.67
N ALA A 10 12.35 -20.67 -19.95
CA ALA A 10 12.49 -20.49 -18.50
C ALA A 10 13.01 -19.09 -18.10
N ALA A 11 13.86 -18.48 -18.92
CA ALA A 11 14.36 -17.12 -18.66
C ALA A 11 13.27 -16.06 -18.85
N GLY A 12 12.39 -16.21 -19.86
CA GLY A 12 11.26 -15.29 -20.10
C GLY A 12 10.13 -15.38 -19.07
N SER A 13 9.89 -16.56 -18.52
CA SER A 13 8.83 -16.78 -17.50
C SER A 13 9.23 -16.34 -16.09
N THR A 14 10.53 -16.25 -15.80
CA THR A 14 11.03 -15.82 -14.48
C THR A 14 11.10 -14.29 -14.35
N LEU A 15 11.27 -13.56 -15.46
CA LEU A 15 11.24 -12.08 -15.50
C LEU A 15 9.82 -11.49 -15.47
N ALA A 16 8.78 -12.30 -15.73
CA ALA A 16 7.38 -11.90 -15.59
C ALA A 16 6.89 -11.94 -14.12
N ALA A 17 7.71 -12.46 -13.20
CA ALA A 17 7.38 -12.63 -11.79
C ALA A 17 8.08 -11.62 -10.87
N ASN A 18 8.39 -10.42 -11.36
CA ASN A 18 8.73 -9.30 -10.50
C ASN A 18 7.56 -8.29 -10.44
N PRO A 19 6.61 -8.46 -9.49
CA PRO A 19 5.46 -7.56 -9.35
C PRO A 19 5.84 -6.13 -8.92
N LEU A 20 7.11 -5.85 -8.62
CA LEU A 20 7.57 -4.55 -8.14
C LEU A 20 7.82 -3.53 -9.28
N VAL A 21 7.80 -3.93 -10.55
CA VAL A 21 8.13 -3.04 -11.69
C VAL A 21 6.94 -2.79 -12.63
N GLY A 22 5.80 -3.44 -12.41
CA GLY A 22 4.70 -3.45 -13.36
C GLY A 22 3.34 -3.41 -12.70
N VAL A 23 3.04 -2.35 -11.94
CA VAL A 23 1.64 -2.05 -11.64
C VAL A 23 0.98 -1.71 -12.98
N ARG A 24 0.32 -2.68 -13.62
CA ARG A 24 -0.41 -2.43 -14.86
C ARG A 24 -1.57 -1.49 -14.47
N GLU A 25 -1.74 -0.38 -15.17
CA GLU A 25 -2.77 0.65 -14.86
C GLU A 25 -4.18 0.06 -14.63
N ARG A 26 -4.50 -1.03 -15.36
CA ARG A 26 -5.73 -1.82 -15.20
C ARG A 26 -5.91 -2.45 -13.82
N ASP A 27 -4.83 -2.88 -13.18
CA ASP A 27 -4.86 -3.51 -11.87
C ASP A 27 -5.14 -2.45 -10.79
N ILE A 28 -4.64 -1.22 -10.98
CA ILE A 28 -4.99 -0.04 -10.13
C ILE A 28 -6.46 0.36 -10.33
N ALA A 29 -6.94 0.42 -11.57
CA ALA A 29 -8.32 0.81 -11.84
C ALA A 29 -9.32 -0.21 -11.25
N ALA A 30 -9.03 -1.51 -11.39
CA ALA A 30 -9.82 -2.57 -10.79
C ALA A 30 -9.77 -2.52 -9.26
N ALA A 31 -8.58 -2.27 -8.70
CA ALA A 31 -8.36 -2.04 -7.28
C ALA A 31 -9.23 -0.90 -6.72
N ALA A 32 -9.13 0.28 -7.34
CA ALA A 32 -9.87 1.46 -6.94
C ALA A 32 -11.40 1.23 -6.99
N ARG A 33 -11.89 0.56 -8.05
CA ARG A 33 -13.31 0.24 -8.18
C ARG A 33 -13.80 -0.67 -7.06
N MET A 34 -13.06 -1.74 -6.75
CA MET A 34 -13.44 -2.65 -5.69
C MET A 34 -13.45 -1.96 -4.32
N LEU A 35 -12.45 -1.11 -4.04
CA LEU A 35 -12.44 -0.31 -2.81
C LEU A 35 -13.65 0.63 -2.73
N ALA A 36 -13.98 1.31 -3.84
CA ALA A 36 -15.15 2.19 -3.91
C ALA A 36 -16.47 1.44 -3.69
N GLU A 37 -16.61 0.24 -4.25
CA GLU A 37 -17.77 -0.63 -4.02
C GLU A 37 -17.90 -1.02 -2.54
N GLN A 38 -16.79 -1.30 -1.85
CA GLN A 38 -16.81 -1.62 -0.42
C GLN A 38 -17.12 -0.41 0.47
N ILE A 39 -16.60 0.77 0.13
CA ILE A 39 -16.94 2.02 0.82
C ILE A 39 -18.44 2.30 0.70
N ALA A 40 -19.02 2.10 -0.49
CA ALA A 40 -20.45 2.30 -0.73
C ALA A 40 -21.32 1.30 0.06
N ARG A 41 -20.87 0.05 0.22
CA ARG A 41 -21.58 -0.97 1.02
C ARG A 41 -21.44 -0.79 2.53
N HIS A 42 -20.34 -0.16 2.98
CA HIS A 42 -20.01 -0.01 4.40
C HIS A 42 -19.71 1.46 4.78
N PRO A 43 -20.67 2.39 4.60
CA PRO A 43 -20.42 3.82 4.77
C PRO A 43 -20.02 4.21 6.21
N LEU A 44 -20.58 3.55 7.22
CA LEU A 44 -20.23 3.80 8.63
C LEU A 44 -18.80 3.35 8.95
N LEU A 45 -18.38 2.20 8.41
CA LEU A 45 -17.03 1.69 8.58
C LEU A 45 -16.02 2.62 7.90
N ALA A 46 -16.31 3.02 6.66
CA ALA A 46 -15.50 3.97 5.91
C ALA A 46 -15.38 5.32 6.64
N ALA A 47 -16.49 5.85 7.18
CA ALA A 47 -16.48 7.10 7.94
C ALA A 47 -15.60 7.00 9.20
N ARG A 48 -15.68 5.90 9.94
CA ARG A 48 -14.85 5.65 11.13
C ARG A 48 -13.37 5.63 10.79
N HIS A 49 -12.97 4.91 9.75
CA HIS A 49 -11.57 4.86 9.31
C HIS A 49 -11.08 6.20 8.78
N SER A 50 -11.94 6.94 8.09
CA SER A 50 -11.63 8.29 7.61
C SER A 50 -11.35 9.25 8.77
N LEU A 51 -12.18 9.22 9.82
CA LEU A 51 -11.97 10.03 11.02
C LEU A 51 -10.69 9.63 11.77
N ALA A 52 -10.41 8.33 11.89
CA ALA A 52 -9.17 7.86 12.51
C ALA A 52 -7.93 8.32 11.72
N LEU A 53 -7.97 8.23 10.39
CA LEU A 53 -6.90 8.73 9.52
C LEU A 53 -6.71 10.24 9.66
N LEU A 54 -7.80 11.02 9.67
CA LEU A 54 -7.74 12.47 9.87
C LEU A 54 -7.11 12.84 11.22
N GLY A 55 -7.45 12.11 12.28
CA GLY A 55 -6.84 12.29 13.61
C GLY A 55 -5.34 12.03 13.58
N GLU A 56 -4.91 10.95 12.93
CA GLU A 56 -3.49 10.62 12.80
C GLU A 56 -2.75 11.67 11.96
N LEU A 57 -3.30 12.09 10.82
CA LEU A 57 -2.70 13.15 9.99
C LEU A 57 -2.57 14.47 10.75
N ALA A 58 -3.55 14.82 11.59
CA ALA A 58 -3.44 15.98 12.47
C ALA A 58 -2.32 15.80 13.52
N ALA A 59 -2.17 14.60 14.08
CA ALA A 59 -1.07 14.28 14.99
C ALA A 59 0.29 14.39 14.27
N VAL A 60 0.39 13.95 13.02
CA VAL A 60 1.59 14.08 12.18
C VAL A 60 1.96 15.55 11.96
N VAL A 61 1.01 16.37 11.49
CA VAL A 61 1.24 17.80 11.22
C VAL A 61 1.55 18.58 12.50
N THR A 62 1.02 18.17 13.65
CA THR A 62 1.32 18.79 14.95
C THR A 62 2.55 18.22 15.64
N GLY A 63 3.26 17.26 15.02
CA GLY A 63 4.46 16.62 15.57
C GLY A 63 4.20 15.71 16.78
N ARG A 64 2.95 15.29 16.98
CA ARG A 64 2.50 14.41 18.07
C ARG A 64 2.38 12.94 17.67
N SER A 65 2.46 12.64 16.38
CA SER A 65 2.45 11.24 15.90
C SER A 65 3.73 10.52 16.32
N SER A 66 3.55 9.35 16.90
CA SER A 66 4.62 8.41 17.23
C SER A 66 4.89 7.40 16.11
N LEU A 67 4.23 7.53 14.97
CA LEU A 67 4.50 6.67 13.83
C LEU A 67 5.94 6.84 13.37
N ALA A 68 6.59 5.72 13.08
CA ALA A 68 7.94 5.69 12.55
C ALA A 68 8.04 4.56 11.52
N PRO A 69 8.78 4.76 10.42
CA PRO A 69 9.10 3.68 9.51
C PRO A 69 9.83 2.53 10.21
N ASP A 70 9.69 1.32 9.68
CA ASP A 70 10.52 0.20 10.13
C ASP A 70 12.00 0.54 9.87
N PRO A 71 12.90 0.43 10.86
CA PRO A 71 14.33 0.68 10.66
C PRO A 71 14.98 -0.15 9.54
N LYS A 72 14.37 -1.27 9.14
CA LYS A 72 14.82 -2.15 8.06
C LYS A 72 14.28 -1.74 6.69
N ASP A 73 13.31 -0.83 6.63
CA ASP A 73 12.74 -0.36 5.37
C ASP A 73 13.71 0.60 4.68
N ARG A 74 14.37 0.10 3.62
CA ARG A 74 15.37 0.86 2.86
C ARG A 74 14.81 2.11 2.20
N ARG A 75 13.48 2.20 2.00
CA ARG A 75 12.83 3.42 1.48
C ARG A 75 12.99 4.61 2.42
N PHE A 76 13.21 4.37 3.71
CA PHE A 76 13.37 5.40 4.73
C PHE A 76 14.79 5.41 5.35
N ALA A 77 15.78 4.84 4.65
CA ALA A 77 17.15 4.74 5.17
C ALA A 77 17.88 6.09 5.23
N ASP A 78 17.52 7.04 4.36
CA ASP A 78 18.14 8.37 4.34
C ASP A 78 17.89 9.12 5.66
N PRO A 79 18.93 9.69 6.32
CA PRO A 79 18.77 10.48 7.54
C PRO A 79 17.76 11.62 7.44
N ALA A 80 17.54 12.19 6.24
CA ALA A 80 16.57 13.25 5.99
C ALA A 80 15.17 12.89 6.48
N TRP A 81 14.78 11.61 6.40
CA TRP A 81 13.49 11.10 6.90
C TRP A 81 13.28 11.26 8.40
N ARG A 82 14.37 11.36 9.18
CA ARG A 82 14.33 11.54 10.65
C ARG A 82 14.68 12.96 11.08
N GLU A 83 15.61 13.59 10.38
CA GLU A 83 16.17 14.89 10.76
C GLU A 83 15.27 16.06 10.31
N SER A 84 14.61 15.93 9.16
CA SER A 84 13.74 16.98 8.64
C SER A 84 12.30 16.78 9.09
N PHE A 85 11.69 17.83 9.66
CA PHE A 85 10.27 17.82 10.01
C PHE A 85 9.37 17.49 8.81
N GLY A 86 9.67 18.03 7.63
CA GLY A 86 8.86 17.81 6.43
C GLY A 86 8.89 16.35 5.96
N TYR A 87 10.09 15.76 5.83
CA TYR A 87 10.22 14.35 5.43
C TYR A 87 9.67 13.40 6.50
N ARG A 88 9.88 13.70 7.78
CA ARG A 88 9.27 12.95 8.88
C ARG A 88 7.74 13.00 8.79
N ALA A 89 7.15 14.18 8.64
CA ALA A 89 5.70 14.31 8.48
C ALA A 89 5.18 13.55 7.25
N LEU A 90 5.91 13.61 6.12
CA LEU A 90 5.56 12.87 4.91
C LEU A 90 5.57 11.35 5.13
N SER A 91 6.64 10.82 5.74
CA SER A 91 6.74 9.38 6.03
C SER A 91 5.65 8.92 7.01
N GLN A 92 5.39 9.69 8.06
CA GLN A 92 4.33 9.38 9.02
C GLN A 92 2.94 9.44 8.37
N GLY A 93 2.69 10.42 7.50
CA GLY A 93 1.43 10.52 6.74
C GLY A 93 1.22 9.33 5.80
N TYR A 94 2.27 8.93 5.09
CA TYR A 94 2.27 7.72 4.27
C TYR A 94 1.95 6.46 5.08
N LEU A 95 2.61 6.28 6.24
CA LEU A 95 2.37 5.14 7.13
C LEU A 95 0.96 5.16 7.71
N ALA A 96 0.47 6.33 8.14
CA ALA A 96 -0.89 6.49 8.65
C ALA A 96 -1.94 6.07 7.62
N TRP A 97 -1.74 6.51 6.37
CA TRP A 97 -2.61 6.16 5.25
C TRP A 97 -2.54 4.67 4.90
N ALA A 98 -1.34 4.10 4.78
CA ALA A 98 -1.14 2.68 4.51
C ALA A 98 -1.77 1.80 5.61
N GLN A 99 -1.60 2.16 6.88
CA GLN A 99 -2.24 1.45 7.99
C GLN A 99 -3.76 1.58 7.98
N ALA A 100 -4.30 2.76 7.65
CA ALA A 100 -5.75 2.96 7.55
C ALA A 100 -6.37 2.07 6.47
N LEU A 101 -5.73 1.94 5.31
CA LEU A 101 -6.18 1.04 4.25
C LEU A 101 -6.14 -0.43 4.67
N ASN A 102 -5.05 -0.87 5.29
CA ASN A 102 -4.93 -2.25 5.78
C ASN A 102 -6.00 -2.56 6.84
N ARG A 103 -6.21 -1.66 7.81
CA ARG A 103 -7.27 -1.81 8.83
C ARG A 103 -8.66 -1.83 8.22
N PHE A 104 -8.93 -0.98 7.23
CA PHE A 104 -10.22 -0.99 6.53
C PHE A 104 -10.46 -2.37 5.89
N VAL A 105 -9.49 -2.92 5.18
CA VAL A 105 -9.61 -4.24 4.54
C VAL A 105 -9.76 -5.37 5.54
N ASP A 106 -9.03 -5.36 6.65
CA ASP A 106 -9.14 -6.40 7.67
C ASP A 106 -10.51 -6.40 8.38
N GLU A 107 -11.17 -5.25 8.47
CA GLU A 107 -12.47 -5.11 9.13
C GLU A 107 -13.67 -5.33 8.20
N VAL A 108 -13.53 -5.08 6.91
CA VAL A 108 -14.54 -5.50 5.93
C VAL A 108 -14.45 -7.03 5.87
N ARG A 109 -15.26 -7.72 6.68
CA ARG A 109 -15.41 -9.19 6.69
C ARG A 109 -16.03 -9.66 5.38
N LEU A 110 -15.26 -9.61 4.32
CA LEU A 110 -15.65 -10.11 3.00
C LEU A 110 -15.60 -11.64 3.02
N ASP A 111 -16.50 -12.29 2.28
CA ASP A 111 -16.39 -13.72 1.98
C ASP A 111 -14.96 -14.00 1.48
N GLY A 112 -14.31 -15.07 1.97
CA GLY A 112 -12.85 -15.18 2.01
C GLY A 112 -12.07 -14.83 0.73
N ARG A 113 -12.66 -15.05 -0.46
CA ARG A 113 -12.07 -14.72 -1.76
C ARG A 113 -11.94 -13.21 -2.04
N ASP A 114 -12.82 -12.40 -1.46
CA ASP A 114 -12.83 -10.95 -1.61
C ASP A 114 -11.83 -10.27 -0.64
N THR A 115 -11.48 -10.92 0.48
CA THR A 115 -10.47 -10.43 1.44
C THR A 115 -9.06 -10.47 0.85
N GLU A 116 -8.65 -11.58 0.23
CA GLU A 116 -7.33 -11.69 -0.41
C GLU A 116 -7.17 -10.68 -1.56
N ARG A 117 -8.25 -10.48 -2.32
CA ARG A 117 -8.30 -9.47 -3.38
C ARG A 117 -8.14 -8.06 -2.81
N ALA A 118 -8.83 -7.75 -1.72
CA ALA A 118 -8.72 -6.46 -1.03
C ALA A 118 -7.31 -6.20 -0.49
N ARG A 119 -6.66 -7.21 0.09
CA ARG A 119 -5.25 -7.09 0.54
C ARG A 119 -4.29 -6.84 -0.61
N PHE A 120 -4.46 -7.56 -1.72
CA PHE A 120 -3.66 -7.34 -2.93
C PHE A 120 -3.86 -5.93 -3.51
N VAL A 121 -5.10 -5.45 -3.52
CA VAL A 121 -5.44 -4.09 -3.95
C VAL A 121 -4.77 -3.03 -3.07
N VAL A 122 -4.81 -3.21 -1.74
CA VAL A 122 -4.13 -2.31 -0.82
C VAL A 122 -2.62 -2.35 -1.00
N SER A 123 -2.01 -3.53 -1.19
CA SER A 123 -0.57 -3.61 -1.43
C SER A 123 -0.17 -2.86 -2.70
N LEU A 124 -0.92 -3.02 -3.80
CA LEU A 124 -0.67 -2.26 -5.03
C LEU A 124 -0.74 -0.75 -4.83
N LEU A 125 -1.74 -0.26 -4.09
CA LEU A 125 -1.89 1.17 -3.80
C LEU A 125 -0.76 1.70 -2.90
N VAL A 126 -0.37 0.93 -1.88
CA VAL A 126 0.72 1.26 -0.96
C VAL A 126 2.07 1.29 -1.67
N ASP A 127 2.29 0.36 -2.61
CA ASP A 127 3.50 0.29 -3.41
C ASP A 127 3.55 1.41 -4.46
N ALA A 128 2.43 1.70 -5.14
CA ALA A 128 2.35 2.75 -6.16
C ALA A 128 2.56 4.17 -5.59
N LEU A 129 2.15 4.40 -4.34
CA LEU A 129 2.32 5.67 -3.63
C LEU A 129 3.49 5.66 -2.66
N ALA A 130 4.31 4.61 -2.67
CA ALA A 130 5.51 4.57 -1.87
C ALA A 130 6.42 5.75 -2.25
N PRO A 131 6.93 6.52 -1.27
CA PRO A 131 7.89 7.57 -1.56
C PRO A 131 9.12 6.92 -2.21
N THR A 132 9.45 7.38 -3.41
CA THR A 132 10.65 6.97 -4.15
C THR A 132 11.85 7.72 -3.58
N ASN A 133 12.89 6.98 -3.18
CA ASN A 133 14.25 7.51 -3.01
C ASN A 133 15.03 7.31 -4.30
#